data_AF-A0A920GW72-F1
#
_entry.id   AF-A0A920GW72-F1
#
_cell.length_a   1.000
_cell.length_b   1.000
_cell.length_c   1.000
_cell.angle_alpha   90.00
_cell.angle_beta   90.00
_cell.angle_gamma   90.00
#
_symmetry.space_group_name_H-M   'P 1'
#
loop_
_entity.id
_entity.type
_entity.pdbx_description
1 polymer ?
#
loop_
_entity_poly.entity_id
_entity_poly.type
_entity_poly.pdbx_seq_one_letter_code
_entity_poly.pdbx_strand_id
1 'polypeptide(L)'
;MNPNLRNLSQASSIEDDISILWSVLISGNTNLDEINLAFGVPKEFTEISAISEKINTFNKEELKAEPLLKLLLSCDLIRKPERFLKAQRASSLVSTYSLLNENQWKEIFALVTKIEIDKSENNGKIIAKKLYEDRLVALENYIKVYERKIHFLNRRS
;
A
#
# COMPACT_ATOMS: atom_id res chain seq x y z
N MET A 1 -24.27 -15.20 3.00
CA MET A 1 -23.39 -15.03 1.83
C MET A 1 -21.97 -14.83 2.35
N ASN A 2 -20.97 -15.53 1.82
CA ASN A 2 -19.58 -15.31 2.21
C ASN A 2 -19.23 -13.82 1.93
N PRO A 3 -18.72 -13.04 2.90
CA PRO A 3 -18.44 -11.61 2.72
C PRO A 3 -17.52 -11.35 1.51
N ASN A 4 -16.60 -12.27 1.21
CA ASN A 4 -15.70 -12.15 0.08
C ASN A 4 -16.40 -12.38 -1.27
N LEU A 5 -17.43 -13.23 -1.31
CA LEU A 5 -18.21 -13.46 -2.53
C LEU A 5 -19.02 -12.21 -2.92
N ARG A 6 -19.54 -11.49 -1.92
CA ARG A 6 -20.23 -10.21 -2.14
C ARG A 6 -19.24 -9.17 -2.67
N ASN A 7 -18.09 -9.02 -2.03
CA ASN A 7 -17.06 -8.07 -2.45
C ASN A 7 -16.54 -8.39 -3.85
N LEU A 8 -16.31 -9.67 -4.17
CA LEU A 8 -15.92 -10.11 -5.51
C LEU A 8 -16.99 -9.77 -6.55
N SER A 9 -18.26 -10.07 -6.28
CA SER A 9 -19.35 -9.77 -7.20
C SER A 9 -19.43 -8.27 -7.50
N GLN A 10 -19.27 -7.42 -6.49
CA GLN A 10 -19.23 -5.97 -6.68
C GLN A 10 -17.98 -5.54 -7.45
N ALA A 11 -16.80 -6.02 -7.07
CA ALA A 11 -15.54 -5.71 -7.73
C ALA A 11 -15.56 -6.08 -9.22
N SER A 12 -16.07 -7.27 -9.55
CA SER A 12 -16.15 -7.78 -10.93
C SER A 12 -17.06 -6.96 -11.86
N SER A 13 -17.85 -6.02 -11.33
CA SER A 13 -18.65 -5.09 -12.14
C SER A 13 -17.87 -3.84 -12.59
N ILE A 14 -16.69 -3.59 -12.00
CA ILE A 14 -15.90 -2.36 -12.21
C ILE A 14 -14.39 -2.63 -12.35
N GLU A 15 -13.99 -3.89 -12.40
CA GLU A 15 -12.59 -4.32 -12.46
C GLU A 15 -12.50 -5.61 -13.27
N ASP A 16 -11.56 -5.62 -14.22
CA ASP A 16 -11.32 -6.74 -15.13
C ASP A 16 -9.96 -7.43 -14.85
N ASP A 17 -9.07 -6.80 -14.07
CA ASP A 17 -7.80 -7.41 -13.72
C ASP A 17 -8.02 -8.59 -12.75
N ILE A 18 -7.83 -9.80 -13.26
CA ILE A 18 -8.04 -11.05 -12.54
C ILE A 18 -7.16 -11.13 -11.29
N SER A 19 -5.97 -10.52 -11.28
CA SER A 19 -5.10 -10.52 -10.09
C SER A 19 -5.67 -9.66 -8.95
N ILE A 20 -6.37 -8.57 -9.29
CA ILE A 20 -7.09 -7.72 -8.34
C ILE A 20 -8.32 -8.47 -7.82
N LEU A 21 -9.12 -9.05 -8.72
CA LEU A 21 -10.31 -9.82 -8.36
C LEU A 21 -9.96 -11.03 -7.48
N TRP A 22 -8.87 -11.72 -7.77
CA TRP A 22 -8.36 -12.80 -6.93
C TRP A 22 -8.02 -12.31 -5.52
N SER A 23 -7.26 -11.21 -5.42
CA SER A 23 -6.93 -10.60 -4.13
C SER A 23 -8.17 -10.20 -3.34
N VAL A 24 -9.21 -9.68 -4.00
CA VAL A 24 -10.50 -9.35 -3.38
C VAL A 24 -11.18 -10.62 -2.84
N LEU A 25 -11.22 -11.69 -3.63
CA LEU A 25 -11.86 -12.95 -3.25
C LEU A 25 -11.23 -13.60 -2.01
N ILE A 26 -9.91 -13.54 -1.89
CA ILE A 26 -9.21 -14.21 -0.78
C ILE A 26 -8.89 -13.28 0.40
N SER A 27 -9.27 -12.00 0.31
CA SER A 27 -9.03 -11.00 1.36
C SER A 27 -9.55 -11.45 2.73
N GLY A 28 -8.83 -11.09 3.80
CA GLY A 28 -9.23 -11.38 5.18
C GLY A 28 -9.06 -12.84 5.63
N ASN A 29 -8.57 -13.73 4.76
CA ASN A 29 -8.17 -15.08 5.17
C ASN A 29 -6.78 -15.05 5.79
N THR A 30 -6.56 -15.82 6.85
CA THR A 30 -5.27 -15.90 7.55
C THR A 30 -4.25 -16.81 6.85
N ASN A 31 -4.70 -17.68 5.95
CA ASN A 31 -3.89 -18.68 5.27
C ASN A 31 -3.75 -18.41 3.75
N LEU A 32 -3.47 -17.15 3.39
CA LEU A 32 -3.35 -16.72 1.98
C LEU A 32 -2.35 -17.59 1.18
N ASP A 33 -1.23 -17.97 1.78
CA ASP A 33 -0.21 -18.79 1.11
C ASP A 33 -0.73 -20.19 0.75
N GLU A 34 -1.48 -20.83 1.66
CA GLU A 34 -2.09 -22.14 1.42
C GLU A 34 -3.15 -22.06 0.32
N ILE A 35 -3.99 -21.01 0.35
CA ILE A 35 -5.02 -20.79 -0.67
C ILE A 35 -4.33 -20.58 -2.04
N ASN A 36 -3.35 -19.68 -2.12
CA ASN A 36 -2.63 -19.42 -3.36
C ASN A 36 -1.96 -20.68 -3.92
N LEU A 37 -1.34 -21.49 -3.04
CA LEU A 37 -0.70 -22.75 -3.41
C LEU A 37 -1.72 -23.78 -3.91
N ALA A 38 -2.82 -23.96 -3.20
CA ALA A 38 -3.85 -24.96 -3.53
C ALA A 38 -4.50 -24.69 -4.89
N PHE A 39 -4.68 -23.42 -5.25
CA PHE A 39 -5.23 -23.00 -6.53
C PHE A 39 -4.18 -22.83 -7.64
N GLY A 40 -2.89 -23.01 -7.34
CA GLY A 40 -1.81 -22.95 -8.32
C GLY A 40 -1.70 -21.61 -9.03
N VAL A 41 -2.02 -20.50 -8.35
CA VAL A 41 -2.08 -19.18 -9.00
C VAL A 41 -0.70 -18.64 -9.37
N PRO A 42 -0.61 -17.75 -10.38
CA PRO A 42 0.66 -17.11 -10.72
C PRO A 42 1.28 -16.36 -9.54
N LYS A 43 2.61 -16.32 -9.47
CA LYS A 43 3.35 -15.63 -8.39
C LYS A 43 2.90 -14.17 -8.18
N GLU A 44 2.56 -13.47 -9.25
CA GLU A 44 2.06 -12.09 -9.16
C GLU A 44 0.78 -11.99 -8.30
N PHE A 45 -0.12 -12.98 -8.39
CA PHE A 45 -1.38 -12.98 -7.64
C PHE A 45 -1.11 -13.19 -6.15
N THR A 46 -0.17 -14.08 -5.83
CA THR A 46 0.32 -14.28 -4.46
C THR A 46 0.92 -13.00 -3.89
N GLU A 47 1.77 -12.31 -4.67
CA GLU A 47 2.39 -11.06 -4.23
C GLU A 47 1.36 -9.94 -4.04
N ILE A 48 0.41 -9.78 -4.96
CA ILE A 48 -0.65 -8.75 -4.87
C ILE A 48 -1.55 -9.00 -3.65
N SER A 49 -1.99 -10.23 -3.44
CA SER A 49 -2.84 -10.57 -2.28
C SER A 49 -2.13 -10.34 -0.94
N ALA A 50 -0.85 -10.72 -0.85
CA ALA A 50 -0.05 -10.46 0.35
C ALA A 50 0.17 -8.96 0.60
N ILE A 51 0.44 -8.16 -0.43
CA ILE A 51 0.57 -6.70 -0.31
C ILE A 51 -0.78 -6.09 0.08
N SER A 52 -1.88 -6.54 -0.52
CA SER A 52 -3.23 -6.04 -0.22
C SER A 52 -3.57 -6.25 1.25
N GLU A 53 -3.24 -7.40 1.83
CA GLU A 53 -3.50 -7.67 3.24
C GLU A 53 -2.62 -6.83 4.18
N LYS A 54 -1.37 -6.55 3.80
CA LYS A 54 -0.53 -5.59 4.53
C LYS A 54 -1.13 -4.18 4.51
N ILE A 55 -1.67 -3.74 3.37
CA ILE A 55 -2.37 -2.44 3.25
C ILE A 55 -3.63 -2.44 4.13
N ASN A 56 -4.44 -3.50 4.10
CA ASN A 56 -5.63 -3.65 4.93
C ASN A 56 -5.28 -3.58 6.43
N THR A 57 -4.16 -4.19 6.82
CA THR A 57 -3.67 -4.16 8.20
C THR A 57 -3.21 -2.76 8.60
N PHE A 58 -2.42 -2.10 7.75
CA PHE A 58 -1.98 -0.72 7.96
C PHE A 58 -3.15 0.26 8.10
N ASN A 59 -4.23 0.09 7.32
CA ASN A 59 -5.42 0.95 7.39
C ASN A 59 -6.18 0.87 8.72
N LYS A 60 -5.88 -0.12 9.58
CA LYS A 60 -6.49 -0.24 10.92
C LYS A 60 -5.74 0.57 11.99
N GLU A 61 -4.57 1.11 11.66
CA GLU A 61 -3.71 1.86 12.56
C GLU A 61 -3.85 3.38 12.37
N GLU A 62 -3.11 4.17 13.14
CA GLU A 62 -2.97 5.60 12.95
C GLU A 62 -1.93 5.91 11.87
N LEU A 63 -2.19 6.88 10.99
CA LEU A 63 -1.26 7.29 9.94
C LEU A 63 0.02 7.89 10.55
N LYS A 64 1.11 7.10 10.53
CA LYS A 64 2.44 7.51 11.01
C LYS A 64 3.50 7.24 9.95
N ALA A 65 4.51 8.12 9.91
CA ALA A 65 5.55 8.09 8.88
C ALA A 65 6.38 6.79 8.89
N GLU A 66 6.77 6.30 10.07
CA GLU A 66 7.59 5.10 10.18
C GLU A 66 6.83 3.81 9.80
N PRO A 67 5.61 3.54 10.32
CA PRO A 67 4.80 2.41 9.84
C PRO A 67 4.53 2.47 8.33
N LEU A 68 4.25 3.67 7.80
CA LEU A 68 4.07 3.88 6.37
C LEU A 68 5.33 3.51 5.59
N LEU A 69 6.50 4.03 5.97
CA LEU A 69 7.77 3.71 5.29
C LEU A 69 8.08 2.21 5.34
N LYS A 70 7.87 1.57 6.49
CA LYS A 70 8.04 0.11 6.65
C LYS A 70 7.14 -0.67 5.71
N LEU A 71 5.86 -0.28 5.58
CA LEU A 71 4.94 -0.87 4.61
C LEU A 71 5.49 -0.76 3.20
N LEU A 72 5.87 0.46 2.76
CA LEU A 72 6.36 0.71 1.40
C LEU A 72 7.59 -0.12 1.05
N LEU A 73 8.57 -0.20 1.96
CA LEU A 73 9.80 -0.97 1.77
C LEU A 73 9.54 -2.47 1.76
N SER A 74 8.69 -2.96 2.67
CA SER A 74 8.35 -4.39 2.77
C SER A 74 7.52 -4.90 1.58
N CYS A 75 6.90 -4.01 0.81
CA CYS A 75 6.11 -4.32 -0.38
C CYS A 75 6.88 -4.02 -1.68
N ASP A 76 8.15 -3.63 -1.57
CA ASP A 76 9.02 -3.32 -2.71
C ASP A 76 8.47 -2.24 -3.65
N LEU A 77 7.67 -1.31 -3.12
CA LEU A 77 6.97 -0.28 -3.90
C LEU A 77 7.94 0.50 -4.81
N ILE A 78 9.13 0.80 -4.32
CA ILE A 78 10.13 1.62 -5.02
C ILE A 78 10.62 0.95 -6.31
N ARG A 79 10.78 -0.38 -6.31
CA ARG A 79 11.30 -1.13 -7.46
C ARG A 79 10.19 -1.68 -8.34
N LYS A 80 8.99 -1.93 -7.79
CA LYS A 80 7.87 -2.60 -8.47
C LYS A 80 6.52 -1.96 -8.14
N PRO A 81 6.29 -0.70 -8.57
CA PRO A 81 5.11 0.05 -8.18
C PRO A 81 3.80 -0.54 -8.68
N GLU A 82 3.80 -1.19 -9.85
CA GLU A 82 2.61 -1.75 -10.47
C GLU A 82 1.90 -2.76 -9.56
N ARG A 83 2.66 -3.61 -8.85
CA ARG A 83 2.12 -4.62 -7.93
C ARG A 83 1.46 -3.98 -6.72
N PHE A 84 2.09 -2.93 -6.20
CA PHE A 84 1.54 -2.19 -5.07
C PHE A 84 0.25 -1.46 -5.46
N LEU A 85 0.20 -0.84 -6.64
CA LEU A 85 -0.98 -0.13 -7.11
C LEU A 85 -2.17 -1.09 -7.33
N LYS A 86 -1.93 -2.26 -7.93
CA LYS A 86 -2.95 -3.31 -8.03
C LYS A 86 -3.45 -3.78 -6.66
N ALA A 87 -2.53 -3.99 -5.71
CA ALA A 87 -2.86 -4.39 -4.35
C ALA A 87 -3.62 -3.29 -3.58
N GLN A 88 -3.27 -2.02 -3.78
CA GLN A 88 -3.99 -0.88 -3.23
C GLN A 88 -5.41 -0.80 -3.78
N ARG A 89 -5.58 -1.04 -5.09
CA ARG A 89 -6.89 -1.14 -5.72
C ARG A 89 -7.71 -2.29 -5.13
N ALA A 90 -7.13 -3.49 -5.00
CA ALA A 90 -7.78 -4.63 -4.35
C ALA A 90 -8.21 -4.31 -2.91
N SER A 91 -7.34 -3.69 -2.12
CA SER A 91 -7.63 -3.25 -0.75
C SER A 91 -8.80 -2.25 -0.69
N SER A 92 -8.86 -1.28 -1.63
CA SER A 92 -10.00 -0.36 -1.75
C SER A 92 -11.31 -1.06 -2.13
N LEU A 93 -11.18 -2.21 -2.80
CA LEU A 93 -12.21 -3.21 -3.12
C LEU A 93 -13.04 -3.70 -1.93
N VAL A 94 -12.33 -3.90 -0.81
CA VAL A 94 -12.81 -4.70 0.32
C VAL A 94 -12.87 -3.93 1.63
N SER A 95 -12.12 -2.83 1.73
CA SER A 95 -12.00 -2.05 2.95
C SER A 95 -13.14 -1.05 3.06
N THR A 96 -13.80 -1.01 4.22
CA THR A 96 -14.78 0.02 4.55
C THR A 96 -14.12 1.35 4.93
N TYR A 97 -12.84 1.31 5.27
CA TYR A 97 -12.04 2.46 5.69
C TYR A 97 -10.65 2.41 5.07
N SER A 98 -10.12 3.57 4.71
CA SER A 98 -8.75 3.72 4.23
C SER A 98 -8.15 5.01 4.77
N LEU A 99 -6.91 4.94 5.27
CA LEU A 99 -6.16 6.11 5.73
C LEU A 99 -5.75 7.03 4.58
N LEU A 100 -5.53 6.44 3.41
CA LEU A 100 -4.96 7.08 2.23
C LEU A 100 -5.72 6.65 0.98
N ASN A 101 -6.24 7.61 0.23
CA ASN A 101 -6.84 7.38 -1.07
C ASN A 101 -5.78 7.17 -2.16
N GLU A 102 -6.22 6.77 -3.35
CA GLU A 102 -5.36 6.48 -4.50
C GLU A 102 -4.41 7.63 -4.87
N ASN A 103 -4.89 8.87 -4.85
CA ASN A 103 -4.05 10.04 -5.17
C ASN A 103 -2.95 10.24 -4.13
N GLN A 104 -3.26 10.03 -2.84
CA GLN A 104 -2.27 10.13 -1.77
C GLN A 104 -1.20 9.04 -1.89
N TRP A 105 -1.58 7.81 -2.26
CA TRP A 105 -0.60 6.76 -2.55
C TRP A 105 0.34 7.13 -3.70
N LYS A 106 -0.21 7.72 -4.78
CA LYS A 106 0.58 8.21 -5.92
C LYS A 106 1.55 9.33 -5.51
N GLU A 107 1.09 10.28 -4.70
CA GLU A 107 1.93 11.35 -4.16
C GLU A 107 3.05 10.81 -3.27
N ILE A 108 2.73 9.90 -2.37
CA ILE A 108 3.70 9.23 -1.49
C ILE A 108 4.75 8.48 -2.31
N PHE A 109 4.32 7.73 -3.34
CA PHE A 109 5.24 7.03 -4.24
C PHE A 109 6.21 8.00 -4.93
N ALA A 110 5.70 9.09 -5.51
CA ALA A 110 6.52 10.11 -6.15
C ALA A 110 7.50 10.76 -5.15
N LEU A 111 7.06 11.00 -3.92
CA LEU A 111 7.87 11.59 -2.87
C LEU A 111 9.07 10.69 -2.50
N VAL A 112 8.84 9.41 -2.24
CA VAL A 112 9.90 8.50 -1.75
C VAL A 112 10.86 8.05 -2.84
N THR A 113 10.44 8.08 -4.10
CA THR A 113 11.27 7.74 -5.27
C THR A 113 12.14 8.89 -5.74
N LYS A 114 11.74 10.14 -5.51
CA LYS A 114 12.54 11.33 -5.85
C LYS A 114 13.80 11.49 -4.98
N ILE A 115 13.85 10.83 -3.82
CA ILE A 115 14.98 10.89 -2.91
C ILE A 115 16.13 10.06 -3.49
N GLU A 116 17.13 10.76 -4.02
CA GLU A 116 18.33 10.18 -4.62
C GLU A 116 19.37 9.76 -3.57
N ILE A 117 20.21 8.82 -3.96
CA ILE A 117 21.40 8.43 -3.21
C ILE A 117 22.38 9.59 -3.20
N ASP A 118 23.02 9.81 -2.05
CA ASP A 118 24.20 10.67 -1.97
C ASP A 118 25.35 10.07 -2.78
N LYS A 119 25.64 10.65 -3.95
CA LYS A 119 26.65 10.18 -4.89
C LYS A 119 28.09 10.35 -4.37
N SER A 120 28.28 11.11 -3.28
CA SER A 120 29.59 11.30 -2.65
C SER A 120 29.93 10.24 -1.62
N GLU A 121 28.93 9.48 -1.14
CA GLU A 121 29.12 8.40 -0.18
C GLU A 121 29.35 7.07 -0.91
N ASN A 122 30.32 6.29 -0.45
CA ASN A 122 30.67 4.99 -1.04
C ASN A 122 30.36 3.81 -0.11
N ASN A 123 30.02 4.06 1.15
CA ASN A 123 29.65 3.05 2.10
C ASN A 123 28.16 2.71 1.99
N GLY A 124 27.85 1.55 1.42
CA GLY A 124 26.47 1.09 1.20
C GLY A 124 25.59 1.08 2.46
N LYS A 125 26.15 0.85 3.66
CA LYS A 125 25.38 0.90 4.91
C LYS A 125 24.98 2.33 5.27
N ILE A 126 25.88 3.29 5.07
CA ILE A 126 25.61 4.71 5.33
C ILE A 126 24.58 5.22 4.31
N ILE A 127 24.72 4.86 3.04
CA ILE A 127 23.75 5.18 1.98
C ILE A 127 22.35 4.68 2.36
N ALA A 128 22.22 3.40 2.73
CA ALA A 128 20.93 2.82 3.09
C ALA A 128 20.29 3.51 4.31
N LYS A 129 21.09 3.81 5.32
CA LYS A 129 20.63 4.53 6.52
C LYS A 129 20.15 5.95 6.18
N LYS A 130 20.95 6.71 5.43
CA LYS A 130 20.62 8.07 5.02
C LYS A 130 19.36 8.12 4.15
N LEU A 131 19.25 7.21 3.17
CA LEU A 131 18.03 7.08 2.36
C LEU A 131 16.78 6.79 3.20
N TYR A 132 16.91 5.94 4.23
CA TYR A 132 15.81 5.64 5.13
C TYR A 132 15.39 6.88 5.91
N GLU A 133 16.35 7.60 6.50
CA GLU A 133 16.12 8.83 7.27
C GLU A 133 15.51 9.94 6.41
N ASP A 134 16.04 10.18 5.21
CA ASP A 134 15.53 11.20 4.29
C ASP A 134 14.09 10.91 3.86
N ARG A 135 13.77 9.64 3.56
CA ARG A 135 12.40 9.21 3.25
C ARG A 135 11.47 9.37 4.43
N LEU A 136 11.94 9.05 5.64
CA LEU A 136 11.15 9.20 6.85
C LEU A 136 10.79 10.67 7.09
N VAL A 137 11.76 11.57 7.01
CA VAL A 137 11.55 13.02 7.16
C VAL A 137 10.58 13.55 6.10
N ALA A 138 10.70 13.09 4.85
CA ALA A 138 9.78 13.49 3.78
C ALA A 138 8.34 13.06 4.09
N LEU A 139 8.12 11.84 4.57
CA LEU A 139 6.81 11.33 4.94
C LEU A 139 6.23 12.04 6.17
N GLU A 140 7.05 12.35 7.18
CA GLU A 140 6.62 13.15 8.33
C GLU A 140 6.11 14.53 7.90
N ASN A 141 6.83 15.19 6.99
CA ASN A 141 6.42 16.48 6.46
C ASN A 141 5.13 16.39 5.65
N TYR A 142 4.98 15.34 4.83
CA TYR A 142 3.76 15.08 4.07
C TYR A 142 2.54 14.93 5.00
N ILE A 143 2.66 14.07 6.03
CA ILE A 143 1.57 13.81 6.99
C ILE A 143 1.21 15.09 7.75
N LYS A 144 2.18 15.85 8.25
CA LYS A 144 1.93 17.14 8.93
C LYS A 144 1.16 18.13 8.06
N VAL A 145 1.48 18.22 6.77
CA VAL A 145 0.75 19.09 5.83
C VAL A 145 -0.67 18.58 5.60
N TYR A 146 -0.83 17.26 5.47
CA TYR A 146 -2.12 16.61 5.29
C TYR A 146 -3.07 16.85 6.48
N GLU A 147 -2.60 16.65 7.71
CA GLU A 147 -3.37 16.88 8.94
C GLU A 147 -3.84 18.34 9.06
N ARG A 148 -2.97 19.30 8.71
CA ARG A 148 -3.34 20.73 8.70
C ARG A 148 -4.45 21.04 7.69
N LYS A 149 -4.41 20.43 6.50
CA LYS A 149 -5.45 20.60 5.47
C LYS A 149 -6.81 20.08 5.98
N ILE A 150 -6.84 18.90 6.58
CA ILE A 150 -8.06 18.34 7.18
C ILE A 150 -8.59 19.28 8.27
N HIS A 151 -7.72 19.72 9.18
CA HIS A 151 -8.15 20.59 10.26
C HIS A 151 -8.77 21.90 9.76
N PHE A 152 -8.20 22.47 8.69
CA PHE A 152 -8.71 23.70 8.10
C PHE A 152 -10.08 23.53 7.43
N LEU A 153 -10.31 22.39 6.74
CA LEU A 153 -11.59 22.08 6.12
C LEU A 153 -12.70 21.89 7.16
N ASN A 154 -12.40 21.19 8.27
CA ASN A 154 -13.37 20.92 9.34
C ASN A 154 -13.74 22.17 10.17
N ARG A 155 -12.98 23.27 10.08
CA ARG A 155 -13.32 24.54 10.74
C ARG A 155 -14.25 25.44 9.88
N ARG A 156 -14.48 25.08 8.61
CA ARG A 156 -15.28 25.87 7.66
C ARG A 156 -16.66 25.28 7.36
N SER A 157 -16.91 24.05 7.82
CA SER A 157 -18.20 23.34 7.79
C SER A 157 -18.98 23.59 9.09
#